data_AF-A0A091C1S6-F1
#
_entry.id   AF-A0A091C1S6-F1
#
_cell.length_a   1.000
_cell.length_b   1.000
_cell.length_c   1.000
_cell.angle_alpha   90.00
_cell.angle_beta   90.00
_cell.angle_gamma   90.00
#
_symmetry.space_group_name_H-M   'P 1'
#
loop_
_entity.id
_entity.type
_entity.pdbx_description
1 polymer ?
#
loop_
_entity_poly.entity_id
_entity_poly.type
_entity_poly.pdbx_seq_one_letter_code
_entity_poly.pdbx_strand_id
1 'polypeptide(L)'
;MDNVEKICDQLIMLSNGAAVLNGEVQEIRESFGRTTVFLESSLNKEEVEEITGVKTVAEKDHHYLEIQLDDPEVGETIFSKATANGYIPMFSQQPPTLEEIFKMKAGGDYE
;
A
#
# COMPACT_ATOMS: atom_id res chain seq x y z
N MET A 1 -10.52 8.33 5.04
CA MET A 1 -10.92 7.41 6.13
C MET A 1 -9.98 7.41 7.37
N ASP A 2 -8.94 8.26 7.44
CA ASP A 2 -7.83 8.11 8.41
C ASP A 2 -8.22 8.12 9.90
N ASN A 3 -9.22 8.93 10.29
CA ASN A 3 -9.68 8.98 11.69
C ASN A 3 -10.49 7.75 12.11
N VAL A 4 -11.08 7.01 11.16
CA VAL A 4 -11.87 5.80 11.46
C VAL A 4 -10.94 4.62 11.72
N GLU A 5 -9.82 4.51 10.98
CA GLU A 5 -8.80 3.47 11.21
C GLU A 5 -8.18 3.54 12.60
N LYS A 6 -8.04 4.73 13.17
CA LYS A 6 -7.42 4.93 14.50
C LYS A 6 -8.35 4.64 15.68
N ILE A 7 -9.65 4.44 15.44
CA ILE A 7 -10.68 4.32 16.49
C ILE A 7 -11.45 3.01 16.39
N CYS A 8 -11.53 2.40 15.20
CA CYS A 8 -12.28 1.17 14.98
C CYS A 8 -11.38 -0.06 15.15
N ASP A 9 -11.68 -0.87 16.16
CA ASP A 9 -11.07 -2.20 16.31
C ASP A 9 -11.70 -3.21 15.34
N GLN A 10 -13.01 -3.09 15.07
CA GLN A 10 -13.80 -4.04 14.27
C GLN A 10 -14.48 -3.36 13.08
N LEU A 11 -14.47 -4.02 11.92
CA LEU A 11 -15.10 -3.55 10.69
C LEU A 11 -15.94 -4.62 10.04
N ILE A 12 -17.14 -4.23 9.60
CA ILE A 12 -18.02 -5.04 8.75
C ILE A 12 -18.33 -4.26 7.47
N MET A 13 -18.06 -4.86 6.33
CA MET A 13 -18.43 -4.33 5.02
C MET A 13 -19.50 -5.21 4.38
N LEU A 14 -20.60 -4.59 3.98
CA LEU A 14 -21.69 -5.24 3.27
C LEU A 14 -21.68 -4.83 1.80
N SER A 15 -21.79 -5.79 0.89
CA SER A 15 -21.99 -5.56 -0.53
C SER A 15 -23.11 -6.46 -1.04
N ASN A 16 -24.08 -5.89 -1.75
CA ASN A 16 -25.27 -6.60 -2.25
C ASN A 16 -25.99 -7.46 -1.19
N GLY A 17 -26.08 -6.96 0.05
CA GLY A 17 -26.74 -7.65 1.17
C GLY A 17 -25.95 -8.80 1.79
N ALA A 18 -24.71 -9.04 1.37
CA ALA A 18 -23.81 -10.03 1.95
C ALA A 18 -22.61 -9.36 2.63
N ALA A 19 -22.14 -9.93 3.74
CA ALA A 19 -20.90 -9.48 4.38
C ALA A 19 -19.70 -9.93 3.55
N VAL A 20 -18.93 -8.96 3.06
CA VAL A 20 -17.72 -9.20 2.24
C VAL A 20 -16.42 -9.04 3.03
N LEU A 21 -16.45 -8.27 4.13
CA LEU A 21 -15.38 -8.19 5.13
C LEU A 21 -16.03 -8.16 6.51
N ASN A 22 -15.45 -8.88 7.47
CA ASN A 22 -15.89 -8.92 8.86
C ASN A 22 -14.71 -9.37 9.74
N GLY A 23 -14.28 -8.52 10.67
CA GLY A 23 -13.19 -8.83 11.58
C GLY A 23 -12.45 -7.59 12.09
N GLU A 24 -11.28 -7.82 12.70
CA GLU A 24 -10.43 -6.72 13.18
C GLU A 24 -9.89 -5.92 11.99
N VAL A 25 -9.82 -4.60 12.11
CA VAL A 25 -9.30 -3.73 11.04
C VAL A 25 -7.88 -4.14 10.64
N GLN A 26 -7.03 -4.45 11.61
CA GLN A 26 -5.65 -4.85 11.36
C GLN A 26 -5.57 -6.19 10.62
N GLU A 27 -6.30 -7.21 11.05
CA GLU A 27 -6.34 -8.52 10.39
C GLU A 27 -6.87 -8.43 8.95
N ILE A 28 -7.93 -7.64 8.76
CA ILE A 28 -8.48 -7.37 7.42
C ILE A 28 -7.38 -6.78 6.55
N ARG A 29 -6.70 -5.71 7.00
CA ARG A 29 -5.62 -5.09 6.22
C ARG A 29 -4.50 -6.06 5.90
N GLU A 30 -4.03 -6.83 6.89
CA GLU A 30 -2.95 -7.81 6.68
C GLU A 30 -3.34 -8.93 5.70
N SER A 31 -4.62 -9.30 5.61
CA SER A 31 -5.10 -10.32 4.67
C SER A 31 -4.97 -9.93 3.20
N PHE A 32 -4.87 -8.63 2.89
CA PHE A 32 -4.66 -8.13 1.52
C PHE A 32 -3.17 -8.10 1.12
N GLY A 33 -2.27 -8.49 2.02
CA GLY A 33 -0.82 -8.45 1.78
C GLY A 33 -0.26 -7.03 1.84
N ARG A 34 1.07 -6.93 1.94
CA ARG A 34 1.76 -5.64 2.05
C ARG A 34 2.19 -5.14 0.68
N THR A 35 1.23 -4.60 -0.06
CA THR A 35 1.40 -4.18 -1.45
C THR A 35 1.73 -2.69 -1.60
N THR A 36 1.79 -1.91 -0.52
CA THR A 36 2.14 -0.48 -0.59
C THR A 36 3.51 -0.27 0.05
N VAL A 37 4.45 0.30 -0.70
CA VAL A 37 5.78 0.69 -0.21
C VAL A 37 5.89 2.20 -0.21
N PHE A 38 6.30 2.73 0.93
CA PHE A 38 6.69 4.11 1.09
C PHE A 38 8.22 4.19 1.17
N LEU A 39 8.81 4.98 0.29
CA LEU A 39 10.25 5.04 0.12
C LEU A 39 10.73 6.48 0.08
N GLU A 40 11.71 6.79 0.93
CA GLU A 40 12.53 8.00 0.82
C GLU A 40 13.96 7.52 0.58
N SER A 41 14.49 7.76 -0.62
CA SER A 41 15.83 7.33 -1.02
C SER A 41 16.37 8.16 -2.17
N SER A 42 17.56 7.84 -2.66
CA SER A 42 18.13 8.43 -3.87
C SER A 42 17.54 7.84 -5.17
N LEU A 43 16.63 6.87 -5.09
CA LEU A 43 15.92 6.36 -6.27
C LEU A 43 14.88 7.38 -6.74
N ASN A 44 14.83 7.57 -8.06
CA ASN A 44 13.82 8.40 -8.70
C ASN A 44 12.61 7.56 -9.10
N LYS A 45 11.47 8.21 -9.35
CA LYS A 45 10.24 7.57 -9.79
C LYS A 45 10.45 6.62 -10.99
N GLU A 46 11.16 7.08 -12.02
CA GLU A 46 11.40 6.34 -13.27
C GLU A 46 12.10 4.99 -13.01
N GLU A 47 13.16 5.00 -12.18
CA GLU A 47 13.93 3.79 -11.82
C GLU A 47 13.06 2.74 -11.09
N VAL A 48 12.06 3.21 -10.33
CA VAL A 48 11.13 2.35 -9.60
C VAL A 48 10.04 1.82 -10.53
N GLU A 49 9.52 2.64 -11.45
CA GLU A 49 8.53 2.22 -12.45
C GLU A 49 9.06 1.12 -13.39
N GLU A 50 10.38 1.06 -13.62
CA GLU A 50 11.01 -0.01 -14.41
C GLU A 50 11.09 -1.37 -13.69
N ILE A 51 10.79 -1.43 -12.38
CA ILE A 51 10.82 -2.68 -11.61
C ILE A 51 9.61 -3.54 -11.96
N THR A 52 9.86 -4.78 -12.40
CA THR A 52 8.79 -5.73 -12.68
C THR A 52 7.98 -6.03 -11.42
N GLY A 53 6.65 -5.84 -11.51
CA GLY A 53 5.72 -6.03 -10.39
C GLY A 53 5.38 -4.74 -9.63
N VAL A 54 5.94 -3.60 -10.04
CA VAL A 54 5.43 -2.27 -9.64
C VAL A 54 4.24 -1.91 -10.52
N LYS A 55 3.13 -1.56 -9.87
CA LYS A 55 1.87 -1.22 -10.53
C LYS A 55 1.75 0.28 -10.80
N THR A 56 2.02 1.09 -9.79
CA THR A 56 1.99 2.56 -9.87
C THR A 56 3.02 3.16 -8.93
N VAL A 57 3.59 4.30 -9.33
CA VAL A 57 4.47 5.11 -8.48
C VAL A 57 3.95 6.54 -8.45
N ALA A 58 3.62 7.01 -7.25
CA ALA A 58 3.24 8.38 -6.97
C ALA A 58 4.38 9.07 -6.22
N GLU A 59 4.94 10.11 -6.82
CA GLU A 59 5.87 11.00 -6.14
C GLU A 59 5.05 12.01 -5.32
N LYS A 60 5.30 12.04 -4.01
CA LYS A 60 4.76 13.01 -3.06
C LYS A 60 5.86 14.04 -2.73
N ASP A 61 5.49 15.05 -1.94
CA ASP A 61 6.42 16.10 -1.53
C ASP A 61 7.71 15.54 -0.88
N HIS A 62 8.83 16.24 -1.09
CA HIS A 62 10.15 15.93 -0.49
C HIS A 62 10.79 14.59 -0.90
N HIS A 63 10.70 14.17 -2.16
CA HIS A 63 11.31 12.91 -2.67
C HIS A 63 10.75 11.64 -2.04
N TYR A 64 9.49 11.70 -1.60
CA TYR A 64 8.80 10.58 -1.02
C TYR A 64 8.03 9.82 -2.11
N LEU A 65 8.37 8.55 -2.33
CA LEU A 65 7.71 7.70 -3.32
C LEU A 65 6.71 6.78 -2.61
N GLU A 66 5.46 6.85 -3.06
CA GLU A 66 4.41 5.90 -2.71
C GLU A 66 4.25 4.92 -3.89
N ILE A 67 4.55 3.66 -3.64
CA ILE A 67 4.69 2.62 -4.66
C ILE A 67 3.64 1.55 -4.38
N GLN A 68 2.75 1.29 -5.33
CA GLN A 68 1.87 0.13 -5.28
C GLN A 68 2.50 -1.04 -6.04
N LEU A 69 2.45 -2.22 -5.43
CA LEU A 69 2.99 -3.47 -5.93
C LEU A 69 1.84 -4.41 -6.30
N ASP A 70 2.03 -5.19 -7.36
CA ASP A 70 1.15 -6.32 -7.66
C ASP A 70 1.42 -7.50 -6.73
N ASP A 71 2.66 -7.63 -6.25
CA ASP A 71 3.08 -8.71 -5.37
C ASP A 71 3.96 -8.19 -4.20
N PRO A 72 3.72 -8.62 -2.95
CA PRO A 72 4.49 -8.18 -1.80
C PRO A 72 5.99 -8.55 -1.86
N GLU A 73 6.39 -9.60 -2.59
CA GLU A 73 7.80 -10.01 -2.73
C GLU A 73 8.64 -8.96 -3.48
N VAL A 74 8.00 -8.14 -4.33
CA VAL A 74 8.67 -7.03 -5.05
C VAL A 74 9.24 -6.01 -4.07
N GLY A 75 8.67 -5.90 -2.87
CA GLY A 75 9.18 -5.03 -1.80
C GLY A 75 10.63 -5.32 -1.42
N GLU A 76 11.04 -6.60 -1.40
CA GLU A 76 12.44 -6.99 -1.11
C GLU A 76 13.40 -6.53 -2.22
N THR A 77 12.94 -6.58 -3.47
CA THR A 77 13.71 -6.10 -4.63
C THR A 77 13.90 -4.59 -4.58
N ILE A 78 12.83 -3.85 -4.26
CA ILE A 78 12.89 -2.39 -4.09
C ILE A 78 13.83 -2.03 -2.94
N PHE A 79 13.72 -2.71 -1.79
CA PHE A 79 14.59 -2.48 -0.64
C PHE A 79 16.07 -2.69 -0.99
N SER A 80 16.37 -3.79 -1.70
CA SER A 80 17.74 -4.10 -2.14
C SER A 80 18.29 -3.05 -3.09
N LYS A 81 17.49 -2.56 -4.04
CA LYS A 81 17.88 -1.48 -4.95
C LYS A 81 18.07 -0.15 -4.23
N ALA A 82 17.16 0.20 -3.32
CA ALA A 82 17.20 1.47 -2.59
C ALA A 82 18.43 1.56 -1.68
N THR A 83 18.78 0.46 -1.03
CA THR A 83 19.94 0.37 -0.12
C THR A 83 21.27 0.10 -0.82
N ALA A 84 21.28 -0.17 -2.13
CA ALA A 84 22.50 -0.44 -2.89
C ALA A 84 23.53 0.71 -2.82
N ASN A 85 23.04 1.96 -2.72
CA ASN A 85 23.86 3.16 -2.60
C ASN A 85 24.09 3.61 -1.15
N GLY A 86 23.75 2.76 -0.16
CA GLY A 86 24.00 3.00 1.26
C GLY A 86 22.74 3.33 2.06
N TYR A 87 22.85 4.32 2.93
CA TYR A 87 21.78 4.70 3.86
C TYR A 87 20.55 5.24 3.12
N ILE A 88 19.37 4.76 3.51
CA ILE A 88 18.09 5.32 3.09
C ILE A 88 17.35 5.90 4.30
N PRO A 89 16.76 7.11 4.18
CA PRO A 89 15.97 7.69 5.26
C PRO A 89 14.75 6.89 5.67
N MET A 90 14.02 6.29 4.71
CA MET A 90 12.77 5.59 5.00
C MET A 90 12.48 4.48 4.00
N PHE A 91 12.09 3.32 4.54
CA PHE A 91 11.40 2.27 3.82
C PHE A 91 10.31 1.70 4.71
N SER A 92 9.07 1.73 4.25
CA SER A 92 7.93 1.18 4.98
C SER A 92 7.02 0.43 4.02
N GLN A 93 6.96 -0.88 4.18
CA GLN A 93 6.05 -1.73 3.43
C GLN A 93 4.83 -2.04 4.29
N GLN A 94 3.66 -1.61 3.84
CA GLN A 94 2.41 -1.61 4.59
C GLN A 94 1.32 -2.32 3.78
N PRO A 95 0.33 -2.91 4.47
CA PRO A 95 -0.90 -3.32 3.81
C PRO A 95 -1.69 -2.11 3.33
N PRO A 96 -2.55 -2.27 2.30
CA PRO A 96 -3.37 -1.19 1.78
C PRO A 96 -4.23 -0.57 2.88
N THR A 97 -4.57 0.70 2.70
CA THR A 97 -5.48 1.41 3.60
C THR A 97 -6.89 0.82 3.52
N LEU A 98 -7.72 1.07 4.53
CA LEU A 98 -9.13 0.65 4.47
C LEU A 98 -9.85 1.27 3.28
N GLU A 99 -9.50 2.50 2.90
CA GLU A 99 -10.09 3.19 1.77
C GLU A 99 -9.77 2.53 0.44
N GLU A 100 -8.52 2.09 0.26
CA GLU A 100 -8.10 1.31 -0.91
C GLU A 100 -8.79 -0.05 -0.95
N ILE A 101 -8.85 -0.77 0.18
CA ILE A 101 -9.56 -2.04 0.30
C ILE A 101 -11.04 -1.87 -0.06
N PHE A 102 -11.65 -0.77 0.41
CA PHE A 102 -13.02 -0.42 0.09
C PHE A 102 -13.19 -0.22 -1.42
N LYS A 103 -12.34 0.59 -2.05
CA LYS A 103 -12.38 0.81 -3.52
C LYS A 103 -12.24 -0.51 -4.29
N MET A 104 -11.34 -1.40 -3.85
CA MET A 104 -11.14 -2.73 -4.46
C MET A 104 -12.35 -3.65 -4.33
N LYS A 105 -13.00 -3.70 -3.14
CA LYS A 105 -14.12 -4.62 -2.87
C LYS A 105 -15.49 -4.08 -3.28
N ALA A 106 -15.70 -2.76 -3.20
CA ALA A 106 -16.96 -2.11 -3.54
C ALA A 106 -17.12 -1.87 -5.05
N GLY A 107 -16.05 -1.99 -5.84
CA GLY A 107 -16.12 -1.98 -7.31
C GLY A 107 -16.53 -0.63 -7.92
N GLY A 108 -16.33 0.48 -7.19
CA GLY A 108 -16.70 1.81 -7.65
C GLY A 108 -15.50 2.73 -7.69
N ASP A 109 -15.10 3.11 -8.91
CA ASP A 109 -14.41 4.35 -9.18
C ASP A 109 -15.34 5.48 -8.70
N TYR A 110 -15.10 5.97 -7.49
CA TYR A 110 -15.78 7.15 -6.97
C TYR A 110 -14.74 8.26 -6.97
N GLU A 111 -14.79 9.07 -8.04
CA GLU A 111 -14.20 10.42 -8.15
C GLU A 111 -14.72 11.35 -7.04
#